data_AF-A0A955NKQ5-F1
#
_entry.id   AF-A0A955NKQ5-F1
#
_cell.length_a   1.000
_cell.length_b   1.000
_cell.length_c   1.000
_cell.angle_alpha   90.00
_cell.angle_beta   90.00
_cell.angle_gamma   90.00
#
_symmetry.space_group_name_H-M   'P 1'
#
loop_
_entity.id
_entity.type
_entity.pdbx_description
1 polymer ?
#
loop_
_entity_poly.entity_id
_entity_poly.type
_entity_poly.pdbx_seq_one_letter_code
_entity_poly.pdbx_strand_id
1 'polypeptide(L)'
;MTDQSLPFLSIGEPDLTETEIDRVVAILKKGWLTRGEECQRFEKEFGEKIQASHALAVSSCTAALHLALLVHNVGPGDEVILPSLTFASTGHTIVHCGATPVFAEIDPRTYCVDPSHVESLINPKTKAIVAVHYAGHPVDLGSLRRIANEHDLVLIED
;
A
#
# COMPACT_ATOMS: atom_id res chain seq x y z
N MET A 1 37.88 9.87 32.86
CA MET A 1 36.87 8.81 32.70
C MET A 1 36.08 9.17 31.46
N THR A 2 36.43 8.60 30.31
CA THR A 2 35.70 8.81 29.06
C THR A 2 34.37 8.08 29.17
N ASP A 3 33.27 8.82 29.14
CA ASP A 3 31.91 8.32 29.02
C ASP A 3 31.81 7.51 27.71
N GLN A 4 32.01 6.19 27.81
CA GLN A 4 31.79 5.25 26.72
C GLN A 4 30.33 4.78 26.80
N SER A 5 29.40 5.69 26.53
CA SER A 5 28.04 5.27 26.21
C SER A 5 28.08 4.50 24.88
N LEU A 6 27.46 3.32 24.87
CA LEU A 6 27.34 2.52 23.65
C LEU A 6 26.61 3.36 22.57
N PRO A 7 27.04 3.28 21.30
CA PRO A 7 26.38 3.99 20.23
C PRO A 7 24.93 3.53 20.10
N PHE A 8 24.03 4.49 19.83
CA PHE A 8 22.63 4.20 19.53
C PHE A 8 22.54 3.28 18.30
N LEU A 9 21.80 2.17 18.42
CA LEU A 9 21.55 1.24 17.33
C LEU A 9 20.11 1.43 16.85
N SER A 10 19.95 1.96 15.64
CA SER A 10 18.64 2.12 15.00
C SER A 10 18.07 0.76 14.57
N ILE A 11 16.74 0.64 14.56
CA ILE A 11 16.02 -0.54 14.04
C ILE A 11 16.05 -0.58 12.49
N GLY A 12 16.23 0.58 11.84
CA GLY A 12 16.34 0.68 10.39
C GLY A 12 16.95 2.01 9.96
N GLU A 13 17.80 1.95 8.94
CA GLU A 13 18.48 3.10 8.36
C GLU A 13 18.40 3.00 6.83
N PRO A 14 18.14 4.10 6.10
CA PRO A 14 18.25 4.10 4.66
C PRO A 14 19.69 3.81 4.22
N ASP A 15 19.86 2.90 3.27
CA ASP A 15 21.14 2.67 2.60
C ASP A 15 21.27 3.67 1.44
N LEU A 16 22.00 4.77 1.68
CA LEU A 16 22.22 5.84 0.71
C LEU A 16 23.68 5.86 0.30
N THR A 17 23.93 5.77 -1.01
CA THR A 17 25.27 5.82 -1.59
C THR A 17 25.49 7.13 -2.35
N GLU A 18 26.70 7.35 -2.85
CA GLU A 18 27.00 8.46 -3.76
C GLU A 18 26.11 8.42 -5.02
N THR A 19 25.62 7.24 -5.42
CA THR A 19 24.71 7.08 -6.56
C THR A 19 23.44 7.90 -6.40
N GLU A 20 22.77 7.81 -5.24
CA GLU A 20 21.54 8.55 -4.96
C GLU A 20 21.79 10.06 -4.91
N ILE A 21 22.91 10.46 -4.29
CA ILE A 21 23.34 11.87 -4.17
C ILE A 21 23.58 12.47 -5.56
N ASP A 22 24.36 11.79 -6.40
CA ASP A 22 24.68 12.24 -7.76
C ASP A 22 23.42 12.38 -8.63
N ARG A 23 22.45 11.47 -8.48
CA ARG A 23 21.16 11.54 -9.18
C ARG A 23 20.35 12.76 -8.76
N VAL A 24 20.27 13.04 -7.46
CA VAL A 24 19.60 14.25 -6.96
C VAL A 24 20.30 15.52 -7.46
N VAL A 25 21.62 15.58 -7.39
CA VAL A 25 22.42 16.71 -7.88
C VAL A 25 22.22 16.93 -9.38
N ALA A 26 22.13 15.86 -10.18
CA ALA A 26 21.85 15.97 -11.61
C ALA A 26 20.49 16.61 -11.88
N ILE A 27 19.45 16.24 -11.13
CA ILE A 27 18.10 16.86 -11.24
C ILE A 27 18.15 18.33 -10.83
N LEU A 28 18.83 18.66 -9.73
CA LEU A 28 19.03 20.04 -9.29
C LEU A 28 19.68 20.91 -10.38
N LYS A 29 20.72 20.39 -11.04
CA LYS A 29 21.41 21.08 -12.14
C LYS A 29 20.54 21.25 -13.39
N LYS A 30 19.63 20.30 -13.68
CA LYS A 30 18.66 20.40 -14.78
C LYS A 30 17.58 21.48 -14.52
N GLY A 31 17.29 21.80 -13.26
CA GLY A 31 16.34 22.86 -12.87
C GLY A 31 14.85 22.47 -12.91
N TRP A 32 14.50 21.26 -13.32
CA TRP A 32 13.13 20.73 -13.28
C TRP A 32 12.95 19.78 -12.10
N LEU A 33 12.38 20.27 -11.01
CA LEU A 33 12.38 19.57 -9.71
C LEU A 33 11.08 18.81 -9.39
N THR A 34 10.05 18.99 -10.20
CA THR A 34 8.74 18.34 -10.01
C THR A 34 8.60 17.12 -10.93
N ARG A 35 7.40 16.54 -10.99
CA ARG A 35 7.07 15.43 -11.89
C ARG A 35 7.59 15.71 -13.31
N GLY A 36 8.43 14.82 -13.81
CA GLY A 36 9.13 14.98 -15.09
C GLY A 36 9.65 13.65 -15.62
N GLU A 37 10.67 13.72 -16.47
CA GLU A 37 11.26 12.55 -17.15
C GLU A 37 11.70 11.45 -16.17
N GLU A 38 12.28 11.82 -15.02
CA GLU A 38 12.73 10.84 -14.02
C GLU A 38 11.56 10.06 -13.39
N CYS A 39 10.40 10.70 -13.17
CA CYS A 39 9.19 10.01 -12.71
C CYS A 39 8.65 9.05 -13.78
N GLN A 40 8.61 9.49 -15.04
CA GLN A 40 8.15 8.63 -16.15
C GLN A 40 9.06 7.42 -16.35
N ARG A 41 10.37 7.61 -16.20
CA ARG A 41 11.34 6.53 -16.27
C ARG A 41 11.13 5.54 -15.12
N PHE A 42 10.98 6.04 -13.89
CA PHE A 42 10.68 5.19 -12.73
C PHE A 42 9.37 4.41 -12.90
N GLU A 43 8.30 5.05 -13.36
CA GLU A 43 7.01 4.40 -13.64
C GLU A 43 7.20 3.24 -14.64
N LYS A 44 7.90 3.47 -15.75
CA LYS A 44 8.19 2.44 -16.75
C LYS A 44 9.02 1.30 -16.16
N GLU A 45 10.16 1.60 -15.54
CA GLU A 45 11.09 0.60 -14.99
C GLU A 45 10.41 -0.24 -13.89
N PHE A 46 9.59 0.40 -13.04
CA PHE A 46 8.86 -0.29 -11.98
C PHE A 46 7.79 -1.21 -12.56
N GLY A 47 6.98 -0.72 -13.50
CA GLY A 47 5.95 -1.52 -14.19
C GLY A 47 6.54 -2.75 -14.88
N GLU A 48 7.66 -2.59 -15.60
CA GLU A 48 8.38 -3.71 -16.22
C GLU A 48 8.88 -4.71 -15.18
N LYS A 49 9.45 -4.24 -14.06
CA LYS A 49 9.98 -5.08 -12.98
C LYS A 49 8.90 -5.96 -12.34
N ILE A 50 7.71 -5.42 -12.10
CA ILE A 50 6.59 -6.16 -11.49
C ILE A 50 5.63 -6.77 -12.51
N GLN A 51 5.95 -6.65 -13.80
CA GLN A 51 5.12 -7.12 -14.92
C GLN A 51 3.70 -6.54 -14.93
N ALA A 52 3.53 -5.32 -14.43
CA ALA A 52 2.27 -4.60 -14.47
C ALA A 52 2.10 -3.90 -15.83
N SER A 53 0.89 -3.90 -16.38
CA SER A 53 0.61 -3.19 -17.64
C SER A 53 0.76 -1.68 -17.52
N HIS A 54 0.57 -1.13 -16.31
CA HIS A 54 0.71 0.28 -16.00
C HIS A 54 1.28 0.46 -14.60
N ALA A 55 2.02 1.56 -14.39
CA ALA A 55 2.49 1.99 -13.08
C ALA A 55 2.42 3.53 -12.99
N LEU A 56 2.12 4.04 -11.81
CA LEU A 56 1.96 5.46 -11.55
C LEU A 56 2.66 5.84 -10.24
N ALA A 57 3.59 6.78 -10.31
CA ALA A 57 4.26 7.33 -9.14
C ALA A 57 3.37 8.39 -8.49
N VAL A 58 3.20 8.26 -7.17
CA VAL A 58 2.45 9.18 -6.32
C VAL A 58 3.32 9.62 -5.13
N SER A 59 2.83 10.57 -4.34
CA SER A 59 3.60 11.16 -3.24
C SER A 59 3.83 10.23 -2.05
N SER A 60 3.01 9.19 -1.88
CA SER A 60 3.13 8.20 -0.80
C SER A 60 2.21 7.00 -1.04
N CYS A 61 2.43 5.88 -0.33
CA CYS A 61 1.52 4.72 -0.36
C CYS A 61 0.11 5.08 0.13
N THR A 62 -0.03 5.99 1.10
CA THR A 62 -1.33 6.53 1.52
C THR A 62 -2.07 7.21 0.36
N ALA A 63 -1.36 7.99 -0.46
CA ALA A 63 -1.96 8.61 -1.64
C ALA A 63 -2.34 7.56 -2.69
N ALA A 64 -1.58 6.47 -2.81
CA ALA A 64 -1.89 5.36 -3.71
C ALA A 64 -3.18 4.64 -3.29
N LEU A 65 -3.30 4.26 -2.01
CA LEU A 65 -4.50 3.61 -1.46
C LEU A 65 -5.74 4.51 -1.62
N HIS A 66 -5.61 5.79 -1.29
CA HIS A 66 -6.71 6.74 -1.46
C HIS A 66 -7.13 6.88 -2.93
N LEU A 67 -6.17 7.00 -3.85
CA LEU A 67 -6.44 7.08 -5.27
C LEU A 67 -7.12 5.79 -5.78
N ALA A 68 -6.65 4.61 -5.36
CA ALA A 68 -7.23 3.33 -5.72
C ALA A 68 -8.70 3.23 -5.31
N LEU A 69 -9.05 3.65 -4.10
CA LEU A 69 -10.44 3.69 -3.64
C LEU A 69 -11.30 4.67 -4.46
N LEU A 70 -10.79 5.88 -4.73
CA LEU A 70 -11.50 6.90 -5.49
C LEU A 70 -11.78 6.48 -6.94
N VAL A 71 -10.81 5.89 -7.64
CA VAL A 71 -11.01 5.45 -9.05
C VAL A 71 -12.02 4.31 -9.16
N HIS A 72 -12.21 3.54 -8.09
CA HIS A 72 -13.24 2.51 -7.97
C HIS A 72 -14.57 3.02 -7.42
N ASN A 73 -14.72 4.34 -7.27
CA ASN A 73 -15.92 5.03 -6.79
C ASN A 73 -16.37 4.57 -5.39
N VAL A 74 -15.43 4.22 -4.51
CA VAL A 74 -15.73 3.99 -3.09
C VAL A 74 -16.16 5.31 -2.46
N GLY A 75 -17.29 5.30 -1.76
CA GLY A 75 -17.86 6.51 -1.18
C GLY A 75 -18.87 6.29 -0.04
N PRO A 76 -19.65 7.32 0.32
CA PRO A 76 -20.66 7.22 1.37
C PRO A 76 -21.65 6.08 1.18
N GLY A 77 -21.78 5.24 2.20
CA GLY A 77 -22.67 4.07 2.21
C GLY A 77 -21.97 2.76 1.86
N ASP A 78 -20.76 2.82 1.30
CA ASP A 78 -19.95 1.64 1.02
C ASP A 78 -19.21 1.16 2.28
N GLU A 79 -18.90 -0.12 2.30
CA GLU A 79 -18.05 -0.80 3.28
C GLU A 79 -16.80 -1.36 2.59
N VAL A 80 -15.64 -1.22 3.24
CA VAL A 80 -14.37 -1.75 2.75
C VAL A 80 -13.74 -2.62 3.83
N ILE A 81 -13.47 -3.88 3.48
CA ILE A 81 -12.92 -4.87 4.41
C ILE A 81 -11.39 -4.77 4.43
N LEU A 82 -10.80 -4.74 5.62
CA LEU A 82 -9.34 -4.67 5.82
C LEU A 82 -8.93 -5.31 7.15
N PRO A 83 -7.67 -5.73 7.36
CA PRO A 83 -7.20 -6.13 8.68
C PRO A 83 -7.08 -4.91 9.61
N SER A 84 -7.32 -5.10 10.92
CA SER A 84 -7.01 -4.07 11.92
C SER A 84 -5.50 -3.96 12.19
N LEU A 85 -4.75 -5.05 11.97
CA LEU A 85 -3.29 -5.09 12.04
C LEU A 85 -2.67 -4.53 10.75
N THR A 86 -2.61 -3.21 10.66
CA THR A 86 -1.96 -2.46 9.59
C THR A 86 -1.60 -1.05 10.06
N PHE A 87 -0.92 -0.27 9.23
CA PHE A 87 -0.73 1.16 9.50
C PHE A 87 -2.07 1.91 9.38
N ALA A 88 -2.32 2.88 10.25
CA ALA A 88 -3.63 3.54 10.35
C ALA A 88 -4.11 4.20 9.05
N SER A 89 -3.18 4.55 8.14
CA SER A 89 -3.56 5.16 6.86
C SER A 89 -4.46 4.27 6.01
N THR A 90 -4.30 2.94 6.05
CA THR A 90 -5.15 2.01 5.30
C THR A 90 -6.63 2.25 5.62
N GLY A 91 -6.98 2.30 6.91
CA GLY A 91 -8.33 2.65 7.37
C GLY A 91 -8.72 4.11 7.13
N HIS A 92 -7.79 5.06 7.34
CA HIS A 92 -8.09 6.48 7.15
C HIS A 92 -8.45 6.81 5.70
N THR A 93 -7.82 6.17 4.71
CA THR A 93 -8.15 6.41 3.30
C THR A 93 -9.59 6.02 2.96
N ILE A 94 -10.10 4.93 3.55
CA ILE A 94 -11.51 4.51 3.43
C ILE A 94 -12.44 5.58 4.02
N VAL A 95 -12.12 6.06 5.23
CA VAL A 95 -12.89 7.13 5.90
C VAL A 95 -12.84 8.43 5.10
N HIS A 96 -11.70 8.76 4.48
CA HIS A 96 -11.55 9.96 3.64
C HIS A 96 -12.36 9.89 2.34
N CYS A 97 -12.60 8.70 1.80
CA CYS A 97 -13.57 8.50 0.73
C CYS A 97 -15.03 8.67 1.21
N GLY A 98 -15.27 8.67 2.53
CA GLY A 98 -16.61 8.69 3.13
C GLY A 98 -17.21 7.31 3.36
N ALA A 99 -16.46 6.24 3.10
CA ALA A 99 -16.87 4.86 3.30
C ALA A 99 -16.62 4.37 4.73
N THR A 100 -17.14 3.19 5.06
CA THR A 100 -17.01 2.57 6.39
C THR A 100 -15.95 1.47 6.37
N PRO A 101 -14.87 1.55 7.17
CA PRO A 101 -13.93 0.44 7.34
C PRO A 101 -14.59 -0.70 8.13
N VAL A 102 -14.46 -1.94 7.63
CA VAL A 102 -14.93 -3.16 8.29
C VAL A 102 -13.74 -4.08 8.56
N PHE A 103 -13.42 -4.30 9.83
CA PHE A 103 -12.20 -5.01 10.20
C PHE A 103 -12.36 -6.53 10.17
N ALA A 104 -11.49 -7.20 9.41
CA ALA A 104 -11.34 -8.64 9.41
C ALA A 104 -10.20 -9.08 10.33
N GLU A 105 -10.36 -10.26 10.93
CA GLU A 105 -9.32 -10.96 11.67
C GLU A 105 -8.17 -11.40 10.76
N ILE A 106 -7.02 -11.64 11.39
CA ILE A 106 -5.79 -12.10 10.75
C ILE A 106 -5.52 -13.57 11.08
N ASP A 107 -4.77 -14.26 10.22
CA ASP A 107 -4.18 -15.56 10.59
C ASP A 107 -2.99 -15.28 11.55
N PRO A 108 -2.99 -15.80 12.79
CA PRO A 108 -1.93 -15.54 13.76
C PRO A 108 -0.56 -16.10 13.37
N ARG A 109 -0.48 -16.94 12.34
CA ARG A 109 0.78 -17.50 11.83
C ARG A 109 1.46 -16.61 10.80
N THR A 110 0.68 -15.88 10.00
CA THR A 110 1.18 -15.04 8.91
C THR A 110 1.00 -13.56 9.18
N TYR A 111 0.12 -13.21 10.13
CA TYR A 111 -0.34 -11.85 10.42
C TYR A 111 -1.06 -11.15 9.25
N CYS A 112 -1.30 -11.88 8.16
CA CYS A 112 -2.11 -11.42 7.04
C CYS A 112 -3.59 -11.65 7.31
N VAL A 113 -4.45 -10.91 6.62
CA VAL A 113 -5.91 -11.05 6.75
C VAL A 113 -6.38 -12.47 6.44
N ASP A 114 -7.28 -13.02 7.24
CA ASP A 114 -7.87 -14.36 7.03
C ASP A 114 -8.95 -14.29 5.93
N PRO A 115 -8.76 -14.94 4.77
CA PRO A 115 -9.74 -14.92 3.68
C PRO A 115 -11.13 -15.43 4.11
N SER A 116 -11.21 -16.39 5.04
CA SER A 116 -12.50 -16.93 5.49
C SER A 116 -13.29 -15.93 6.33
N HIS A 117 -12.59 -15.12 7.14
CA HIS A 117 -13.22 -14.05 7.90
C HIS A 117 -13.56 -12.84 7.02
N VAL A 118 -12.78 -12.57 5.98
CA VAL A 118 -13.16 -11.59 4.95
C VAL A 118 -14.48 -12.01 4.30
N GLU A 119 -14.59 -13.26 3.83
CA GLU A 119 -15.78 -13.77 3.14
C GLU A 119 -17.04 -13.70 4.03
N SER A 120 -16.91 -13.95 5.34
CA SER A 120 -18.03 -13.92 6.28
C SER A 120 -18.57 -12.51 6.60
N LEU A 121 -17.77 -11.47 6.35
CA LEU A 121 -18.14 -10.06 6.57
C LEU A 121 -18.80 -9.42 5.36
N ILE A 122 -18.75 -10.07 4.19
CA ILE A 122 -19.31 -9.53 2.95
C ILE A 122 -20.83 -9.38 3.08
N ASN A 123 -21.31 -8.21 2.66
CA ASN A 123 -22.73 -7.88 2.61
C ASN A 123 -23.02 -6.94 1.41
N PRO A 124 -24.28 -6.56 1.15
CA PRO A 124 -24.61 -5.74 -0.02
C PRO A 124 -23.94 -4.35 -0.09
N LYS A 125 -23.35 -3.86 0.99
CA LYS A 125 -22.59 -2.59 1.02
C LYS A 125 -21.10 -2.78 0.76
N THR A 126 -20.59 -4.01 0.82
CA THR A 126 -19.18 -4.28 0.62
C THR A 126 -18.79 -3.92 -0.81
N LYS A 127 -17.78 -3.05 -0.94
CA LYS A 127 -17.33 -2.54 -2.24
C LYS A 127 -15.92 -2.98 -2.59
N ALA A 128 -15.06 -3.12 -1.58
CA ALA A 128 -13.66 -3.48 -1.77
C ALA A 128 -13.09 -4.24 -0.58
N ILE A 129 -11.98 -4.92 -0.84
CA ILE A 129 -11.09 -5.53 0.15
C ILE A 129 -9.72 -4.85 0.00
N VAL A 130 -9.14 -4.38 1.10
CA VAL A 130 -7.75 -3.92 1.17
C VAL A 130 -6.94 -4.94 1.95
N ALA A 131 -6.06 -5.66 1.26
CA ALA A 131 -5.28 -6.77 1.80
C ALA A 131 -3.83 -6.34 2.02
N VAL A 132 -3.29 -6.58 3.21
CA VAL A 132 -1.97 -6.08 3.62
C VAL A 132 -0.95 -7.21 3.63
N HIS A 133 0.13 -7.08 2.85
CA HIS A 133 1.27 -7.99 2.81
C HIS A 133 2.17 -7.78 4.03
N TYR A 134 1.70 -8.24 5.19
CA TYR A 134 2.27 -7.86 6.48
C TYR A 134 3.74 -8.28 6.62
N ALA A 135 4.61 -7.33 6.98
CA ALA A 135 6.06 -7.54 7.11
C ALA A 135 6.73 -8.17 5.87
N GLY A 136 6.16 -7.96 4.67
CA GLY A 136 6.63 -8.57 3.42
C GLY A 136 6.19 -10.01 3.20
N HIS A 137 5.36 -10.57 4.10
CA HIS A 137 4.71 -11.86 3.89
C HIS A 137 3.51 -11.68 2.95
N PRO A 138 3.43 -12.42 1.83
CA PRO A 138 2.33 -12.26 0.89
C PRO A 138 1.03 -12.82 1.49
N VAL A 139 -0.09 -12.11 1.31
CA VAL A 139 -1.43 -12.63 1.62
C VAL A 139 -1.75 -13.84 0.74
N ASP A 140 -2.77 -14.62 1.11
CA ASP A 140 -3.34 -15.63 0.22
C ASP A 140 -4.15 -14.96 -0.90
N LEU A 141 -3.41 -14.45 -1.90
CA LEU A 141 -3.97 -13.76 -3.05
C LEU A 141 -4.89 -14.66 -3.89
N GLY A 142 -4.65 -15.98 -3.90
CA GLY A 142 -5.50 -16.92 -4.62
C GLY A 142 -6.90 -16.93 -4.05
N SER A 143 -7.00 -17.10 -2.73
CA SER A 143 -8.28 -17.10 -2.03
C SER A 143 -8.96 -15.73 -2.07
N LEU A 144 -8.24 -14.64 -1.80
CA LEU A 144 -8.82 -13.29 -1.82
C LEU A 144 -9.30 -12.88 -3.21
N ARG A 145 -8.57 -13.24 -4.27
CA ARG A 145 -8.97 -12.95 -5.65
C ARG A 145 -10.19 -13.76 -6.07
N ARG A 146 -10.29 -15.03 -5.65
CA ARG A 146 -11.51 -15.83 -5.83
C ARG A 146 -12.71 -15.15 -5.19
N ILE A 147 -12.61 -14.81 -3.89
CA ILE A 147 -13.67 -14.14 -3.14
C ILE A 147 -14.09 -12.83 -3.81
N ALA A 148 -13.11 -11.98 -4.16
CA ALA A 148 -13.37 -10.71 -4.83
C ALA A 148 -14.12 -10.89 -6.16
N ASN A 149 -13.73 -11.88 -6.97
CA ASN A 149 -14.41 -12.16 -8.25
C ASN A 149 -15.83 -12.73 -8.06
N GLU A 150 -16.04 -13.62 -7.09
CA GLU A 150 -17.34 -14.23 -6.81
C GLU A 150 -18.38 -13.20 -6.32
N HIS A 151 -17.91 -12.15 -5.64
CA HIS A 151 -18.75 -11.10 -5.06
C HIS A 151 -18.70 -9.76 -5.80
N ASP A 152 -18.04 -9.68 -6.95
CA ASP A 152 -17.83 -8.44 -7.74
C ASP A 152 -17.22 -7.28 -6.91
N LEU A 153 -16.22 -7.62 -6.08
CA LEU A 153 -15.50 -6.69 -5.23
C LEU A 153 -14.16 -6.29 -5.85
N VAL A 154 -13.72 -5.08 -5.53
CA VAL A 154 -12.36 -4.64 -5.85
C VAL A 154 -11.37 -5.18 -4.82
N LEU A 155 -10.27 -5.79 -5.26
CA LEU A 155 -9.15 -6.17 -4.40
C LEU A 155 -8.00 -5.17 -4.57
N ILE A 156 -7.63 -4.50 -3.48
CA ILE A 156 -6.50 -3.57 -3.39
C ILE A 156 -5.43 -4.22 -2.50
N GLU A 157 -4.19 -4.26 -2.99
CA GLU A 157 -3.04 -4.85 -2.29
C GLU A 157 -2.19 -3.71 -1.67
N ASP A 158 -1.92 -3.81 -0.35
CA ASP A 158 -1.11 -2.88 0.47
C ASP A 158 0.20 -3.57 0.91
#